data_AF-A0A3N6ND21-F1
#
_entry.id   AF-A0A3N6ND21-F1
#
_cell.length_a   1.000
_cell.length_b   1.000
_cell.length_c   1.000
_cell.angle_alpha   90.00
_cell.angle_beta   90.00
_cell.angle_gamma   90.00
#
_symmetry.space_group_name_H-M   'P 1'
#
loop_
_entity.id
_entity.type
_entity.pdbx_description
1 polymer ?
#
loop_
_entity_poly.entity_id
_entity_poly.type
_entity_poly.pdbx_seq_one_letter_code
_entity_poly.pdbx_strand_id
1 'polypeptide(L)'
;MTNAKRGRGRPKGSGKNDGPILDRVADAIVKDPQLKPTTAMLRIIRGQSGWDATEATLLRRLQGKWKNESEKLLNAARERAARVNFPTRPVATSDRWPPISDFERHQRWLDSAVGKAAMGYVTSSAFQKVVEQVTSPSYQAELSRVEKLARGLLDDGSLTKRISEMHKLSDKIFGLDKWQRGF
;
A
#
# COMPACT_ATOMS: atom_id res chain seq x y z
N MET A 1 -14.18 -38.80 40.60
CA MET A 1 -13.10 -37.88 41.01
C MET A 1 -12.19 -37.62 39.82
N THR A 2 -12.31 -36.47 39.15
CA THR A 2 -11.42 -36.08 38.02
C THR A 2 -10.78 -34.73 38.32
N ASN A 3 -9.55 -34.79 38.82
CA ASN A 3 -8.79 -33.64 39.27
C ASN A 3 -8.10 -32.99 38.06
N ALA A 4 -8.79 -32.09 37.35
CA ALA A 4 -8.23 -31.35 36.22
C ALA A 4 -7.23 -30.31 36.74
N LYS A 5 -5.93 -30.65 36.69
CA LYS A 5 -4.82 -29.73 36.99
C LYS A 5 -4.93 -28.48 36.13
N ARG A 6 -5.39 -27.36 36.71
CA ARG A 6 -5.35 -26.03 36.10
C ARG A 6 -3.90 -25.70 35.78
N GLY A 7 -3.56 -25.62 34.49
CA GLY A 7 -2.24 -25.20 34.04
C GLY A 7 -1.92 -23.83 34.65
N ARG A 8 -0.85 -23.77 35.46
CA ARG A 8 -0.34 -22.49 35.98
C ARG A 8 0.22 -21.71 34.79
N GLY A 9 -0.52 -20.71 34.32
CA GLY A 9 -0.10 -19.80 33.27
C GLY A 9 -0.95 -18.54 33.27
N ARG A 10 -0.35 -17.41 32.89
CA ARG A 10 -1.12 -16.17 32.64
C ARG A 10 -2.16 -16.43 31.56
N PRO A 11 -3.38 -15.89 31.68
CA PRO A 11 -4.41 -16.04 30.66
C PRO A 11 -3.87 -15.63 29.29
N LYS A 12 -4.18 -16.44 28.27
CA LYS A 12 -3.82 -16.23 26.87
C LYS A 12 -4.36 -14.84 26.47
N GLY A 13 -3.47 -13.88 26.24
CA GLY A 13 -3.84 -12.49 25.91
C GLY A 13 -3.47 -11.41 26.94
N SER A 14 -2.94 -11.74 28.12
CA SER A 14 -2.45 -10.75 29.12
C SER A 14 -1.16 -10.00 28.72
N GLY A 15 -0.70 -10.14 27.47
CA GLY A 15 0.56 -9.54 27.02
C GLY A 15 0.45 -8.03 26.86
N LYS A 16 1.44 -7.27 27.35
CA LYS A 16 1.57 -5.84 27.05
C LYS A 16 1.53 -5.63 25.51
N ASN A 17 0.82 -4.61 25.04
CA ASN A 17 0.70 -4.31 23.62
C ASN A 17 2.01 -3.70 23.10
N ASP A 18 2.86 -4.54 22.53
CA ASP A 18 4.14 -4.15 21.95
C ASP A 18 4.05 -3.78 20.46
N GLY A 19 2.85 -3.88 19.85
CA GLY A 19 2.64 -3.65 18.41
C GLY A 19 3.19 -2.32 17.91
N PRO A 20 2.84 -1.17 18.54
CA PRO A 20 3.33 0.14 18.11
C PRO A 20 4.86 0.28 18.14
N ILE A 21 5.55 -0.44 19.04
CA ILE A 21 7.01 -0.42 19.12
C ILE A 21 7.60 -1.21 17.96
N LEU A 22 7.03 -2.39 17.70
CA LEU A 22 7.48 -3.26 16.62
C LEU A 22 7.24 -2.62 15.24
N ASP A 23 6.17 -1.83 15.09
CA ASP A 23 5.95 -1.00 13.90
C ASP A 23 7.09 0.01 13.69
N ARG A 24 7.47 0.75 14.75
CA ARG A 24 8.61 1.69 14.68
C ARG A 24 9.93 0.99 14.38
N VAL A 25 10.15 -0.22 14.90
CA VAL A 25 11.32 -1.04 14.59
C VAL A 25 11.33 -1.37 13.09
N ALA A 26 10.19 -1.81 12.54
CA ALA A 26 10.07 -2.14 11.13
C ALA A 26 10.29 -0.91 10.23
N ASP A 27 9.71 0.24 10.58
CA ASP A 27 9.92 1.49 9.85
C ASP A 27 11.40 1.91 9.86
N ALA A 28 12.10 1.74 10.99
CA ALA A 28 13.53 2.04 11.11
C ALA A 28 14.39 1.13 10.21
N ILE A 29 14.05 -0.16 10.10
CA ILE A 29 14.76 -1.12 9.24
C ILE A 29 14.45 -0.87 7.76
N VAL A 30 13.22 -0.51 7.41
CA VAL A 30 12.87 -0.16 6.02
C VAL A 30 13.62 1.09 5.57
N LYS A 31 13.79 2.08 6.48
CA LYS A 31 14.55 3.30 6.20
C LYS A 31 16.05 3.04 6.05
N ASP A 32 16.62 2.15 6.88
CA ASP A 32 18.02 1.76 6.85
C ASP A 32 18.14 0.23 6.83
N PRO A 33 18.20 -0.40 5.64
CA PRO A 33 18.24 -1.86 5.52
C PRO A 33 19.48 -2.53 6.14
N GLN A 34 20.57 -1.78 6.40
CA GLN A 34 21.75 -2.32 7.06
C GLN A 34 21.59 -2.39 8.59
N LEU A 35 20.54 -1.75 9.13
CA LEU A 35 20.29 -1.72 10.55
C LEU A 35 19.79 -3.08 11.06
N LYS A 36 20.56 -3.66 11.99
CA LYS A 36 20.15 -4.91 12.65
C LYS A 36 18.88 -4.68 13.48
N PRO A 37 17.91 -5.62 13.48
CA PRO A 37 16.67 -5.48 14.26
C PRO A 37 16.90 -5.25 15.75
N THR A 38 17.87 -5.94 16.35
CA THR A 38 18.24 -5.76 17.76
C THR A 38 18.74 -4.34 18.05
N THR A 39 19.51 -3.76 17.13
CA THR A 39 20.00 -2.38 17.24
C THR A 39 18.85 -1.38 17.11
N ALA A 40 17.92 -1.61 16.18
CA ALA A 40 16.71 -0.80 16.04
C ALA A 40 15.84 -0.84 17.31
N MET A 41 15.62 -2.03 17.89
CA MET A 41 14.90 -2.20 19.16
C MET A 41 15.57 -1.44 20.30
N LEU A 42 16.88 -1.58 20.47
CA LEU A 42 17.63 -0.88 21.52
C LEU A 42 17.51 0.64 21.39
N ARG A 43 17.62 1.18 20.17
CA ARG A 43 17.43 2.62 19.92
C ARG A 43 16.05 3.10 20.39
N ILE A 44 15.00 2.34 20.08
CA ILE A 44 13.62 2.71 20.43
C ILE A 44 13.35 2.57 21.92
N ILE A 45 13.85 1.50 22.56
CA ILE A 45 13.69 1.29 24.01
C ILE A 45 14.33 2.45 24.78
N ARG A 46 15.57 2.83 24.43
CA ARG A 46 16.31 3.92 25.09
C ARG A 46 15.69 5.30 24.87
N GLY A 47 15.07 5.51 23.71
CA GLY A 47 14.40 6.75 23.37
C GLY A 47 13.03 6.95 24.02
N GLN A 48 12.51 5.95 24.75
CA GLN A 48 11.18 6.00 25.34
C GLN A 48 11.25 5.87 26.87
N SER A 49 10.75 6.88 27.58
CA SER A 49 10.55 6.86 29.03
C SER A 49 9.20 6.24 29.40
N GLY A 50 9.07 5.72 30.63
CA GLY A 50 7.80 5.23 31.17
C GLY A 50 7.60 3.71 31.13
N TRP A 51 8.68 2.93 31.15
CA TRP A 51 8.61 1.46 31.23
C TRP A 51 8.76 0.97 32.67
N ASP A 52 7.85 0.09 33.11
CA ASP A 52 7.98 -0.62 34.41
C ASP A 52 9.02 -1.76 34.40
N ALA A 53 9.76 -1.94 33.31
CA ALA A 53 10.65 -3.08 33.11
C ALA A 53 12.03 -2.64 32.63
N THR A 54 13.06 -3.42 32.96
CA THR A 54 14.44 -3.16 32.51
C THR A 54 14.56 -3.30 31.00
N GLU A 55 15.53 -2.58 30.42
CA GLU A 55 15.87 -2.63 28.99
C GLU A 55 16.09 -4.07 28.51
N ALA A 56 16.81 -4.89 29.27
CA ALA A 56 17.09 -6.28 28.93
C ALA A 56 15.81 -7.15 28.86
N THR A 57 14.86 -6.93 29.77
CA THR A 57 13.57 -7.65 29.78
C THR A 57 12.71 -7.23 28.60
N LEU A 58 12.68 -5.94 28.27
CA LEU A 58 11.96 -5.42 27.11
C LEU A 58 12.55 -5.96 25.81
N LEU A 59 13.88 -5.94 25.68
CA LEU A 59 14.57 -6.42 24.50
C LEU A 59 14.24 -7.89 24.21
N ARG A 60 14.35 -8.78 25.22
CA ARG A 60 14.01 -10.20 25.06
C ARG A 60 12.56 -10.41 24.64
N ARG A 61 11.63 -9.63 25.22
CA ARG A 61 10.21 -9.70 24.88
C ARG A 61 9.95 -9.29 23.43
N LEU A 62 10.54 -8.18 23.00
CA LEU A 62 10.40 -7.67 21.63
C LEU A 62 11.06 -8.62 20.61
N GLN A 63 12.22 -9.18 20.92
CA GLN A 63 12.87 -10.20 20.08
C GLN A 63 11.97 -11.42 19.86
N GLY A 64 11.32 -11.92 20.93
CA GLY A 64 10.41 -13.04 20.83
C GLY A 64 9.22 -12.78 19.91
N LYS A 65 8.61 -11.59 20.00
CA LYS A 65 7.50 -11.19 19.13
C LYS A 65 7.94 -10.92 17.70
N TRP A 66 9.06 -10.22 17.54
CA TRP A 66 9.65 -9.93 16.24
C TRP A 66 9.94 -11.19 15.44
N LYS A 67 10.47 -12.24 16.08
CA LYS A 67 10.74 -13.52 15.40
C LYS A 67 9.50 -14.12 14.73
N ASN A 68 8.31 -13.88 15.28
CA ASN A 68 7.06 -14.43 14.78
C ASN A 68 6.35 -13.51 13.77
N GLU A 69 6.55 -12.19 13.87
CA GLU A 69 5.75 -11.18 13.15
C GLU A 69 6.57 -10.30 12.20
N SER A 70 7.90 -10.45 12.15
CA SER A 70 8.81 -9.57 11.41
C SER A 70 8.45 -9.39 9.94
N GLU A 71 8.12 -10.46 9.24
CA GLU A 71 7.78 -10.41 7.81
C GLU A 71 6.54 -9.55 7.57
N LYS A 72 5.48 -9.76 8.36
CA LYS A 72 4.25 -8.98 8.29
C LYS A 72 4.50 -7.50 8.59
N LEU A 73 5.28 -7.22 9.64
CA LEU A 73 5.60 -5.85 10.05
C LEU A 73 6.46 -5.13 9.00
N LEU A 74 7.44 -5.81 8.39
CA LEU A 74 8.28 -5.24 7.34
C LEU A 74 7.49 -4.97 6.05
N ASN A 75 6.56 -5.85 5.67
CA ASN A 75 5.69 -5.61 4.51
C ASN A 75 4.77 -4.40 4.76
N ALA A 76 4.14 -4.32 5.93
CA ALA A 76 3.34 -3.16 6.31
C ALA A 76 4.18 -1.86 6.32
N ALA A 77 5.41 -1.91 6.83
CA ALA A 77 6.32 -0.76 6.82
C ALA A 77 6.73 -0.33 5.41
N ARG A 78 6.95 -1.27 4.48
CA ARG A 78 7.21 -0.97 3.06
C ARG A 78 6.02 -0.31 2.39
N GLU A 79 4.80 -0.80 2.64
CA GLU A 79 3.58 -0.16 2.15
C GLU A 79 3.45 1.28 2.67
N ARG A 80 3.72 1.50 3.96
CA ARG A 80 3.74 2.84 4.56
C ARG A 80 4.78 3.74 3.88
N ALA A 81 6.01 3.24 3.69
CA ALA A 81 7.08 4.00 3.04
C ALA A 81 6.75 4.33 1.57
N ALA A 82 6.13 3.41 0.84
CA ALA A 82 5.69 3.62 -0.54
C ALA A 82 4.64 4.75 -0.64
N ARG A 83 3.74 4.88 0.35
CA ARG A 83 2.76 5.97 0.42
C ARG A 83 3.40 7.35 0.65
N VAL A 84 4.54 7.41 1.35
CA VAL A 84 5.26 8.68 1.62
C VAL A 84 6.02 9.17 0.37
N ASN A 85 6.45 8.26 -0.50
CA ASN A 85 7.20 8.60 -1.72
C ASN A 85 6.34 9.05 -2.90
N PHE A 86 5.01 9.14 -2.75
CA PHE A 86 4.24 9.94 -3.69
C PHE A 86 4.65 11.41 -3.51
N PRO A 87 4.94 12.16 -4.60
CA PRO A 87 5.26 13.57 -4.51
C PRO A 87 4.02 14.33 -4.04
N THR A 88 3.82 14.33 -2.73
CA THR A 88 3.00 15.32 -2.06
C THR A 88 3.84 16.58 -2.15
N ARG A 89 3.60 17.36 -3.22
CA ARG A 89 4.21 18.65 -3.50
C ARG A 89 4.46 19.38 -2.17
N PRO A 90 5.72 19.70 -1.81
CA PRO A 90 6.00 20.34 -0.54
C PRO A 90 5.22 21.64 -0.51
N VAL A 91 4.26 21.73 0.40
CA VAL A 91 3.69 23.01 0.80
C VAL A 91 4.84 23.73 1.46
N ALA A 92 5.46 24.63 0.71
CA ALA A 92 6.40 25.58 1.26
C ALA A 92 5.73 26.23 2.46
N THR A 93 6.31 26.02 3.63
CA THR A 93 6.05 26.79 4.83
C THR A 93 6.53 28.21 4.53
N SER A 94 5.69 28.99 3.85
CA SER A 94 5.72 30.43 3.99
C SER A 94 4.91 30.75 5.24
N ASP A 95 5.58 31.29 6.25
CA ASP A 95 5.08 31.79 7.53
C ASP A 95 3.97 32.85 7.42
N ARG A 96 2.81 32.56 6.81
CA ARG A 96 1.74 33.56 6.78
C ARG A 96 0.29 33.10 6.65
N TRP A 97 -0.01 31.81 6.66
CA TRP A 97 -1.40 31.37 6.53
C TRP A 97 -1.68 30.14 7.40
N PRO A 98 -2.83 30.10 8.11
CA PRO A 98 -3.21 28.91 8.86
C PRO A 98 -3.35 27.72 7.90
N PRO A 99 -3.12 26.49 8.37
CA PRO A 99 -3.28 25.29 7.56
C PRO A 99 -4.75 25.18 7.13
N ILE A 100 -5.01 25.51 5.87
CA ILE A 100 -6.34 25.43 5.27
C ILE A 100 -6.73 23.96 5.21
N SER A 101 -7.90 23.63 5.75
CA SER A 101 -8.43 22.27 5.72
C SER A 101 -8.62 21.76 4.29
N ASP A 102 -8.63 20.44 4.08
CA ASP A 102 -8.87 19.86 2.74
C ASP A 102 -10.22 20.30 2.15
N PHE A 103 -11.21 20.55 3.02
CA PHE A 103 -12.50 21.11 2.65
C PHE A 103 -12.38 22.52 2.08
N GLU A 104 -11.73 23.43 2.80
CA GLU A 104 -11.53 24.80 2.34
C GLU A 104 -10.61 24.88 1.11
N ARG A 105 -9.68 23.93 0.95
CA ARG A 105 -8.86 23.81 -0.26
C ARG A 105 -9.71 23.45 -1.47
N HIS A 106 -10.63 22.50 -1.31
CA HIS A 106 -11.61 22.16 -2.34
C HIS A 106 -12.52 23.35 -2.67
N GLN A 107 -13.03 24.03 -1.64
CA GLN A 107 -13.90 25.18 -1.83
C GLN A 107 -13.18 26.31 -2.58
N ARG A 108 -11.95 26.65 -2.19
CA ARG A 108 -11.13 27.64 -2.92
C ARG A 108 -10.85 27.24 -4.37
N TRP A 109 -10.64 25.96 -4.64
CA TRP A 109 -10.48 25.49 -6.01
C TRP A 109 -11.78 25.68 -6.80
N LEU A 110 -12.92 25.27 -6.26
CA LEU A 110 -14.24 25.47 -6.88
C LEU A 110 -14.54 26.96 -7.13
N ASP A 111 -14.14 27.83 -6.21
CA ASP A 111 -14.35 29.27 -6.30
C ASP A 111 -13.39 29.98 -7.28
N SER A 112 -12.31 29.31 -7.69
CA SER A 112 -11.35 29.83 -8.67
C SER A 112 -11.97 29.93 -10.08
N ALA A 113 -11.41 30.78 -10.94
CA ALA A 113 -11.87 30.89 -12.33
C ALA A 113 -11.80 29.56 -13.09
N VAL A 114 -10.77 28.75 -12.81
CA VAL A 114 -10.60 27.42 -13.40
C VAL A 114 -11.66 26.45 -12.88
N GLY A 115 -11.90 26.44 -11.57
CA GLY A 115 -12.94 25.61 -10.95
C GLY A 115 -14.33 25.94 -11.46
N LYS A 116 -14.66 27.23 -11.56
CA LYS A 116 -15.94 27.68 -12.13
C LYS A 116 -16.10 27.31 -13.60
N ALA A 117 -15.05 27.43 -14.41
CA ALA A 117 -15.08 27.00 -15.80
C ALA A 117 -15.27 25.48 -15.94
N ALA A 118 -14.57 24.70 -15.11
CA ALA A 118 -14.72 23.24 -15.06
C ALA A 118 -16.15 22.85 -14.64
N MET A 119 -16.70 23.49 -13.60
CA MET A 119 -18.09 23.27 -13.19
C MET A 119 -19.07 23.67 -14.28
N GLY A 120 -18.83 24.78 -14.99
CA GLY A 120 -19.63 25.19 -16.15
C GLY A 120 -19.68 24.12 -17.24
N TYR A 121 -18.52 23.51 -17.56
CA TYR A 121 -18.46 22.39 -18.49
C TYR A 121 -19.21 21.15 -17.98
N VAL A 122 -19.03 20.77 -16.71
CA VAL A 122 -19.74 19.62 -16.10
C VAL A 122 -21.25 19.85 -16.09
N THR A 123 -21.71 21.08 -15.91
CA THR A 123 -23.13 21.44 -15.99
C THR A 123 -23.63 21.67 -17.42
N SER A 124 -22.75 21.62 -18.42
CA SER A 124 -23.13 21.88 -19.81
C SER A 124 -24.01 20.76 -20.36
N SER A 125 -24.92 21.12 -21.27
CA SER A 125 -25.77 20.15 -21.96
C SER A 125 -24.97 19.16 -22.81
N ALA A 126 -23.79 19.56 -23.32
CA ALA A 126 -22.89 18.69 -24.03
C ALA A 126 -22.36 17.56 -23.12
N PHE A 127 -21.90 17.92 -21.92
CA PHE A 127 -21.44 16.93 -20.95
C PHE A 127 -22.59 16.03 -20.47
N GLN A 128 -23.76 16.60 -20.22
CA GLN A 128 -24.95 15.81 -19.83
C GLN A 128 -25.32 14.77 -20.89
N LYS A 129 -25.30 15.13 -22.18
CA LYS A 129 -25.55 14.17 -23.27
C LYS A 129 -24.53 13.05 -23.31
N VAL A 130 -23.26 13.36 -23.05
CA VAL A 130 -22.20 12.32 -22.96
C VAL A 130 -22.50 11.40 -21.79
N VAL A 131 -22.82 11.95 -20.61
CA VAL A 131 -23.21 11.17 -19.42
C VAL A 131 -24.41 10.28 -19.74
N GLU A 132 -25.48 10.82 -20.31
CA GLU A 132 -26.66 10.06 -20.71
C GLU A 132 -26.32 8.91 -21.66
N GLN A 133 -25.45 9.15 -22.64
CA GLN A 133 -25.01 8.13 -23.57
C GLN A 133 -24.24 7.00 -22.88
N VAL A 134 -23.32 7.33 -21.97
CA VAL A 134 -22.54 6.30 -21.24
C VAL A 134 -23.33 5.61 -20.13
N THR A 135 -24.35 6.27 -19.58
CA THR A 135 -25.30 5.65 -18.63
C THR A 135 -26.46 4.94 -19.32
N SER A 136 -26.56 5.04 -20.65
CA SER A 136 -27.67 4.43 -21.39
C SER A 136 -27.65 2.90 -21.24
N PRO A 137 -28.82 2.25 -21.09
CA PRO A 137 -28.89 0.79 -20.99
C PRO A 137 -28.25 0.08 -22.18
N SER A 138 -28.34 0.64 -23.38
CA SER A 138 -27.70 0.12 -24.59
C SER A 138 -26.18 0.14 -24.50
N TYR A 139 -25.59 1.23 -24.01
CA TYR A 139 -24.14 1.33 -23.86
C TYR A 139 -23.63 0.36 -22.78
N GLN A 140 -24.36 0.24 -21.67
CA GLN A 140 -24.05 -0.72 -20.61
C GLN A 140 -24.15 -2.18 -21.09
N ALA A 141 -25.13 -2.49 -21.94
CA ALA A 141 -25.26 -3.80 -22.57
C ALA A 141 -24.08 -4.12 -23.49
N GLU A 142 -23.60 -3.15 -24.27
CA GLU A 142 -22.42 -3.29 -25.11
C GLU A 142 -21.14 -3.47 -24.26
N LEU A 143 -20.96 -2.68 -23.21
CA LEU A 143 -19.86 -2.90 -22.26
C LEU A 143 -19.89 -4.31 -21.66
N SER A 144 -21.07 -4.79 -21.27
CA SER A 144 -21.24 -6.15 -20.74
C SER A 144 -20.92 -7.23 -21.77
N ARG A 145 -21.24 -7.01 -23.06
CA ARG A 145 -20.87 -7.92 -24.16
C ARG A 145 -19.36 -7.94 -24.37
N VAL A 146 -18.73 -6.78 -24.38
CA VAL A 146 -17.27 -6.64 -24.50
C VAL A 146 -16.58 -7.30 -23.31
N GLU A 147 -17.08 -7.12 -22.10
CA GLU A 147 -16.53 -7.76 -20.91
C GLU A 147 -16.64 -9.29 -20.98
N LYS A 148 -17.79 -9.83 -21.39
CA LYS A 148 -17.98 -11.28 -21.57
C LYS A 148 -17.03 -11.84 -22.64
N LEU A 149 -16.85 -11.13 -23.75
CA LEU A 149 -15.94 -11.53 -24.82
C LEU A 149 -14.47 -11.48 -24.36
N ALA A 150 -14.10 -10.44 -23.61
CA ALA A 150 -12.76 -10.32 -23.02
C ALA A 150 -12.47 -11.43 -22.01
N ARG A 151 -13.44 -11.76 -21.14
CA ARG A 151 -13.33 -12.89 -20.21
C ARG A 151 -13.22 -14.22 -20.95
N GLY A 152 -14.06 -14.47 -21.96
CA GLY A 152 -13.97 -15.68 -22.78
C GLY A 152 -12.60 -15.83 -23.47
N LEU A 153 -12.04 -14.74 -23.99
CA LEU A 153 -10.69 -14.76 -24.60
C LEU A 153 -9.57 -15.09 -23.60
N LEU A 154 -9.72 -14.67 -22.34
CA LEU A 154 -8.81 -14.98 -21.25
C LEU A 154 -8.97 -16.42 -20.77
N ASP A 155 -10.21 -16.87 -20.60
CA ASP A 155 -10.57 -18.20 -20.06
C ASP A 155 -10.26 -19.32 -21.06
N ASP A 156 -10.48 -19.10 -22.37
CA ASP A 156 -10.17 -20.08 -23.42
C ASP A 156 -8.66 -20.21 -23.70
N GLY A 157 -7.83 -19.39 -23.03
CA GLY A 157 -6.37 -19.37 -23.21
C GLY A 157 -5.91 -18.94 -24.61
N SER A 158 -6.83 -18.58 -25.49
CA SER A 158 -6.56 -18.21 -26.88
C SER A 158 -5.70 -16.94 -26.97
N LEU A 159 -5.98 -15.97 -26.10
CA LEU A 159 -5.22 -14.73 -26.00
C LEU A 159 -3.82 -14.99 -25.44
N THR A 160 -3.70 -15.84 -24.42
CA THR A 160 -2.41 -16.28 -23.85
C THR A 160 -1.57 -17.05 -24.88
N LYS A 161 -2.20 -17.92 -25.68
CA LYS A 161 -1.55 -18.65 -26.76
C LYS A 161 -1.04 -17.71 -27.85
N ARG A 162 -1.84 -16.71 -28.24
CA ARG A 162 -1.46 -15.72 -29.25
C ARG A 162 -0.36 -14.78 -28.77
N ILE A 163 -0.37 -14.39 -27.49
CA ILE A 163 0.74 -13.65 -26.85
C ILE A 163 2.02 -14.50 -26.86
N SER A 164 1.93 -15.79 -26.52
CA SER A 164 3.08 -16.70 -26.57
C SER A 164 3.65 -16.85 -27.98
N GLU A 165 2.79 -16.96 -29.01
CA GLU A 165 3.23 -16.99 -30.40
C GLU A 165 3.88 -15.68 -30.86
N MET A 166 3.34 -14.53 -30.45
CA MET A 166 3.97 -13.24 -30.71
C MET A 166 5.33 -13.10 -30.02
N HIS A 167 5.48 -13.56 -28.78
CA HIS A 167 6.79 -13.60 -28.12
C HIS A 167 7.78 -14.50 -28.88
N LYS A 168 7.37 -15.72 -29.28
CA LYS A 168 8.23 -16.61 -30.08
C LYS A 168 8.64 -15.99 -31.42
N LEU A 169 7.74 -15.28 -32.09
CA LEU A 169 8.03 -14.56 -33.33
C LEU A 169 8.97 -13.37 -33.08
N SER A 170 8.73 -12.62 -32.02
CA SER A 170 9.60 -11.52 -31.59
C SER A 170 11.03 -12.01 -31.31
N ASP A 171 11.18 -13.10 -30.56
CA ASP A 171 12.49 -13.70 -30.26
C ASP A 171 13.19 -14.19 -31.54
N LYS A 172 12.42 -14.73 -32.50
CA LYS A 172 12.93 -15.18 -33.80
C LYS A 172 13.34 -14.01 -34.71
N ILE A 173 12.62 -12.90 -34.68
CA ILE A 173 12.87 -11.72 -35.52
C ILE A 173 13.99 -10.86 -34.94
N PHE A 174 13.98 -10.63 -33.61
CA PHE A 174 14.90 -9.74 -32.93
C PHE A 174 16.09 -10.46 -32.27
N GLY A 175 16.14 -11.79 -32.30
CA GLY A 175 17.35 -12.56 -32.06
C GLY A 175 18.01 -12.32 -30.70
N LEU A 176 17.23 -12.21 -29.62
CA LEU A 176 17.77 -11.99 -28.26
C LEU A 176 18.45 -13.23 -27.65
N ASP A 177 18.57 -14.35 -28.37
CA ASP A 177 19.15 -15.61 -27.87
C ASP A 177 20.57 -15.89 -28.40
N LYS A 178 21.46 -14.90 -28.36
CA LYS A 178 22.89 -15.08 -28.73
C LYS A 178 23.90 -14.84 -27.60
N TRP A 179 23.48 -14.72 -26.34
CA TRP A 179 24.43 -14.40 -25.25
C TRP A 179 24.36 -15.26 -23.97
N GLN A 180 23.78 -16.47 -24.01
CA GLN A 180 23.89 -17.44 -22.90
C GLN A 180 24.55 -18.77 -23.27
N ARG A 181 25.62 -18.73 -24.07
CA ARG A 181 26.66 -19.76 -24.02
C ARG A 181 28.02 -19.12 -23.85
N GLY A 182 28.60 -19.31 -22.66
CA GLY A 182 29.99 -18.99 -22.37
C GLY A 182 30.15 -18.12 -21.13
N PHE A 183 30.09 -18.73 -19.94
CA PHE A 183 31.18 -18.79 -18.94
C PHE A 183 30.72 -19.68 -17.78
#